data_AF-A0A2T6KEP1-F1
#
_entry.id   AF-A0A2T6KEP1-F1
#
_cell.length_a   1.000
_cell.length_b   1.000
_cell.length_c   1.000
_cell.angle_alpha   90.00
_cell.angle_beta   90.00
_cell.angle_gamma   90.00
#
_symmetry.space_group_name_H-M   'P 1'
#
loop_
_entity.id
_entity.type
_entity.pdbx_description
1 polymer ?
#
loop_
_entity_poly.entity_id
_entity_poly.type
_entity_poly.pdbx_seq_one_letter_code
_entity_poly.pdbx_strand_id
1 'polypeptide(L)'
;MLNSPHLLSFLRQHWQIVGVIALASAAALWFAISVLLDFIYFNDPKNQDIALKPWMTPRYIVMSYDLPPEVVAELLDLTPQQDRRVPMRDIAEKMGITLDELTEIVRAAAAAYRAGQQ
;
A
#
# COMPACT_ATOMS: atom_id res chain seq x y z
N MET A 1 -3.64 -36.83 32.93
CA MET A 1 -3.84 -36.42 34.33
C MET A 1 -2.55 -35.78 34.85
N LEU A 2 -2.29 -34.51 34.53
CA LEU A 2 -1.16 -33.77 35.15
C LEU A 2 -1.69 -33.11 36.43
N ASN A 3 -1.26 -33.61 37.58
CA ASN A 3 -1.47 -32.96 38.87
C ASN A 3 -0.62 -31.68 38.90
N SER A 4 -1.26 -30.50 38.86
CA SER A 4 -0.58 -29.20 38.85
C SER A 4 -0.69 -28.40 40.17
N PRO A 5 -0.49 -28.96 41.39
CA PRO A 5 -0.34 -28.12 42.58
C PRO A 5 1.05 -27.45 42.64
N HIS A 6 2.08 -28.04 42.01
CA HIS A 6 3.44 -27.48 41.99
C HIS A 6 3.66 -26.37 40.96
N LEU A 7 2.91 -26.37 39.85
CA LEU A 7 3.00 -25.32 38.83
C LEU A 7 2.53 -23.98 39.40
N LEU A 8 1.43 -24.00 40.16
CA LEU A 8 0.83 -22.83 40.81
C LEU A 8 1.71 -22.29 41.94
N SER A 9 2.38 -23.15 42.72
CA SER A 9 3.32 -22.70 43.75
C SER A 9 4.59 -22.08 43.16
N PHE A 10 5.10 -22.63 42.04
CA PHE A 10 6.27 -22.09 41.34
C PHE A 10 5.98 -20.74 40.68
N LEU A 11 4.79 -20.58 40.09
CA LEU A 11 4.31 -19.30 39.54
C LEU A 11 4.25 -18.19 40.60
N ARG A 12 3.83 -18.54 41.82
CA ARG A 12 3.72 -17.59 42.93
C ARG A 12 5.08 -17.27 43.58
N GLN A 13 5.97 -18.26 43.68
CA GLN A 13 7.32 -18.11 44.23
C GLN A 13 8.23 -17.26 43.32
N HIS A 14 8.12 -17.45 42.00
CA HIS A 14 8.94 -16.76 40.98
C HIS A 14 8.13 -15.76 40.15
N TRP A 15 7.20 -15.04 40.80
CA TRP A 15 6.29 -14.10 40.15
C TRP A 15 7.01 -13.04 39.31
N GLN A 16 8.25 -12.67 39.68
CA GLN A 16 9.10 -11.74 38.93
C GLN A 16 9.53 -12.32 37.58
N ILE A 17 9.98 -13.58 37.55
CA ILE A 17 10.43 -14.25 36.32
C ILE A 17 9.24 -14.44 35.39
N VAL A 18 8.11 -14.88 35.94
CA VAL A 18 6.86 -15.04 35.19
C VAL A 18 6.39 -13.70 34.63
N GLY A 19 6.47 -12.63 35.42
CA GLY A 19 6.15 -11.27 34.99
C GLY A 19 7.05 -10.77 33.86
N VAL A 20 8.37 -11.00 33.95
CA VAL A 20 9.33 -10.62 32.90
C VAL A 20 9.09 -11.41 31.62
N ILE A 21 8.87 -12.72 31.70
CA ILE A 21 8.57 -13.56 30.53
C ILE A 21 7.25 -13.14 29.89
N ALA A 22 6.22 -12.89 30.69
CA ALA A 22 4.93 -12.41 30.19
C ALA A 22 5.07 -11.06 29.49
N LEU A 23 5.82 -10.13 30.07
CA LEU A 23 6.08 -8.81 29.49
C LEU A 23 6.88 -8.92 28.19
N ALA A 24 7.93 -9.73 28.16
CA ALA A 24 8.74 -9.97 26.97
C ALA A 24 7.91 -10.61 25.84
N SER A 25 7.04 -11.57 26.19
CA SER A 25 6.13 -12.21 25.23
C SER A 25 5.13 -11.22 24.67
N ALA A 26 4.56 -10.35 25.52
CA ALA A 26 3.64 -9.29 25.09
C ALA A 26 4.34 -8.27 24.19
N ALA A 27 5.57 -7.85 24.53
CA ALA A 27 6.36 -6.95 23.69
C ALA A 27 6.71 -7.58 22.33
N ALA A 28 7.07 -8.86 22.30
CA ALA A 28 7.34 -9.59 21.07
C ALA A 28 6.09 -9.71 20.18
N LEU A 29 4.93 -10.00 20.77
CA LEU A 29 3.64 -10.03 20.06
C LEU A 29 3.28 -8.66 19.51
N TRP A 30 3.41 -7.60 20.31
CA TRP A 30 3.16 -6.23 19.88
C TRP A 30 4.07 -5.85 18.70
N PHE A 31 5.37 -6.10 18.82
CA PHE A 31 6.34 -5.85 17.74
C PHE A 31 6.00 -6.64 16.48
N ALA A 32 5.69 -7.93 16.59
CA ALA A 32 5.31 -8.76 15.45
C ALA A 32 4.05 -8.25 14.75
N ILE A 33 3.03 -7.82 15.51
CA ILE A 33 1.80 -7.24 14.95
C ILE A 33 2.11 -5.90 14.29
N SER A 34 2.85 -5.01 14.94
CA SER A 34 3.24 -3.71 14.37
C SER A 34 4.01 -3.87 13.06
N VAL A 35 5.00 -4.77 13.02
CA VAL A 35 5.75 -5.08 11.80
C VAL A 35 4.86 -5.70 10.74
N LEU A 36 3.92 -6.57 11.10
CA LEU A 36 3.00 -7.16 10.12
C LEU A 36 2.03 -6.11 9.56
N LEU A 37 1.52 -5.21 10.39
CA LEU A 37 0.67 -4.10 9.96
C LEU A 37 1.45 -3.13 9.08
N ASP A 38 2.68 -2.77 9.46
CA ASP A 38 3.57 -1.94 8.65
C ASP A 38 3.94 -2.65 7.35
N PHE A 39 4.22 -3.95 7.37
CA PHE A 39 4.52 -4.72 6.18
C PHE A 39 3.29 -4.82 5.27
N ILE A 40 2.09 -5.06 5.80
CA ILE A 40 0.86 -5.04 5.00
C ILE A 40 0.59 -3.63 4.46
N TYR A 41 0.84 -2.58 5.24
CA TYR A 41 0.69 -1.19 4.81
C TYR A 41 1.69 -0.83 3.71
N PHE A 42 2.97 -1.18 3.86
CA PHE A 42 4.01 -0.93 2.85
C PHE A 42 3.90 -1.86 1.64
N ASN A 43 3.36 -3.07 1.80
CA ASN A 43 3.09 -4.03 0.74
C ASN A 43 1.68 -3.87 0.15
N ASP A 44 0.87 -2.94 0.68
CA ASP A 44 -0.27 -2.41 -0.03
C ASP A 44 0.33 -1.57 -1.17
N PRO A 45 0.17 -2.00 -2.45
CA PRO A 45 0.63 -1.21 -3.59
C PRO A 45 0.02 0.20 -3.61
N LYS A 46 -0.96 0.46 -2.73
CA LYS A 46 -1.49 1.79 -2.44
C LYS A 46 -0.51 2.78 -1.79
N ASN A 47 0.62 2.38 -1.21
CA ASN A 47 1.59 3.37 -0.73
C ASN A 47 2.53 3.91 -1.81
N GLN A 48 2.41 3.43 -3.05
CA GLN A 48 2.93 4.12 -4.23
C GLN A 48 1.95 5.20 -4.75
N ASP A 49 0.80 5.40 -4.07
CA ASP A 49 -0.28 6.30 -4.48
C ASP A 49 -0.01 7.75 -4.10
N ILE A 50 0.87 8.40 -4.86
CA ILE A 50 0.74 9.85 -4.95
C ILE A 50 -0.54 10.10 -5.74
N ALA A 51 -1.61 10.48 -5.03
CA ALA A 51 -2.86 10.92 -5.63
C ALA A 51 -2.54 11.92 -6.74
N LEU A 52 -3.14 11.72 -7.92
CA LEU A 52 -2.86 12.57 -9.07
C LEU A 52 -3.14 14.00 -8.68
N LYS A 53 -2.14 14.87 -8.83
CA LYS A 53 -2.35 16.29 -8.59
C LYS A 53 -2.94 16.92 -9.86
N PRO A 54 -3.81 17.93 -9.75
CA PRO A 54 -4.49 18.54 -10.91
C PRO A 54 -3.53 19.03 -11.99
N TRP A 55 -2.34 19.50 -11.60
CA TRP A 55 -1.30 20.03 -12.46
C TRP A 55 -0.37 18.97 -13.07
N MET A 56 -0.47 17.69 -12.65
CA MET A 56 0.34 16.61 -13.21
C MET A 56 0.03 16.41 -14.69
N THR A 57 1.02 15.96 -15.45
CA THR A 57 0.89 15.67 -16.89
C THR A 57 1.00 14.16 -17.13
N PRO A 58 0.53 13.64 -18.28
CA PRO A 58 0.65 12.22 -18.62
C PRO A 58 2.09 11.71 -18.55
N ARG A 59 3.06 12.54 -18.95
CA ARG A 59 4.49 12.25 -18.82
C ARG A 59 4.92 12.00 -17.37
N TYR A 60 4.34 12.73 -16.41
CA TYR A 60 4.66 12.54 -14.99
C TYR A 60 4.12 11.19 -14.49
N ILE A 61 2.96 10.76 -15.01
CA ILE A 61 2.37 9.45 -14.67
C ILE A 61 3.24 8.30 -15.13
N VAL A 62 3.71 8.35 -16.38
CA VAL A 62 4.68 7.38 -16.93
C VAL A 62 5.85 7.18 -15.96
N MET A 63 6.40 8.28 -15.43
CA MET A 63 7.54 8.23 -14.53
C MET A 63 7.20 7.83 -13.09
N SER A 64 6.03 8.23 -12.57
CA SER A 64 5.62 7.94 -11.19
C SER A 64 5.05 6.53 -11.01
N TYR A 65 4.35 6.00 -12.01
CA TYR A 65 3.67 4.71 -11.96
C TYR A 65 4.38 3.61 -12.78
N ASP A 66 5.52 3.95 -13.39
CA ASP A 66 6.34 3.04 -14.22
C ASP A 66 5.53 2.34 -15.32
N LEU A 67 4.65 3.13 -15.96
CA LEU A 67 3.80 2.68 -17.06
C LEU A 67 4.39 3.11 -18.40
N PRO A 68 4.40 2.26 -19.43
CA PRO A 68 4.81 2.66 -20.77
C PRO A 68 3.96 3.83 -21.30
N PRO A 69 4.54 4.77 -22.05
CA PRO A 69 3.80 5.89 -22.64
C PRO A 69 2.58 5.45 -23.46
N GLU A 70 2.67 4.30 -24.13
CA GLU A 70 1.62 3.75 -24.98
C GLU A 70 0.41 3.32 -24.15
N VAL A 71 0.65 2.67 -23.01
CA VAL A 71 -0.40 2.24 -22.08
C VAL A 71 -1.09 3.45 -21.45
N VAL A 72 -0.33 4.48 -21.09
CA VAL A 72 -0.88 5.72 -20.52
C VAL A 72 -1.72 6.48 -21.57
N ALA A 73 -1.26 6.55 -22.83
CA ALA A 73 -2.01 7.21 -23.89
C ALA A 73 -3.34 6.50 -24.21
N GLU A 74 -3.32 5.16 -24.25
CA GLU A 74 -4.53 4.33 -24.42
C GLU A 74 -5.50 4.51 -23.24
N LEU A 75 -4.98 4.46 -22.01
CA LEU A 75 -5.79 4.59 -20.80
C LEU A 75 -6.50 5.94 -20.68
N LEU A 76 -5.82 7.01 -21.10
CA LEU A 76 -6.30 8.39 -20.98
C LEU A 76 -7.03 8.89 -22.23
N ASP A 77 -7.23 8.02 -23.23
CA ASP A 77 -7.80 8.38 -24.55
C ASP A 77 -7.13 9.62 -25.15
N LEU A 78 -5.79 9.61 -25.13
CA LEU A 78 -4.98 10.71 -25.63
C LEU A 78 -4.54 10.43 -27.07
N THR A 79 -4.61 11.47 -27.89
CA THR A 79 -4.02 11.42 -29.24
C THR A 79 -2.54 11.78 -29.17
N PRO A 80 -1.70 11.26 -30.08
CA PRO A 80 -0.23 11.42 -30.04
C PRO A 80 0.27 12.88 -29.96
N GLN A 81 -0.58 13.84 -30.35
CA GLN A 81 -0.29 15.27 -30.40
C GLN A 81 -0.74 16.03 -29.15
N GLN A 82 -1.73 15.52 -28.40
CA GLN A 82 -2.28 16.16 -27.20
C GLN A 82 -1.56 15.69 -25.91
N ASP A 83 -0.86 14.56 -25.98
CA ASP A 83 -0.35 13.75 -24.86
C ASP A 83 0.63 14.42 -23.87
N ARG A 84 1.31 15.51 -24.24
CA ARG A 84 2.55 15.89 -23.52
C ARG A 84 2.40 17.02 -22.50
N ARG A 85 1.32 17.81 -22.57
CA ARG A 85 1.23 19.07 -21.80
C ARG A 85 -0.13 19.34 -21.18
N VAL A 86 -1.12 18.47 -21.40
CA VAL A 86 -2.45 18.66 -20.81
C VAL A 86 -2.39 18.24 -19.33
N PRO A 87 -2.85 19.08 -18.41
CA PRO A 87 -2.91 18.72 -17.00
C PRO A 87 -4.00 17.67 -16.75
N MET A 88 -3.80 16.83 -15.72
CA MET A 88 -4.70 15.73 -15.37
C MET A 88 -6.13 16.19 -15.08
N ARG A 89 -6.30 17.41 -14.56
CA ARG A 89 -7.65 17.96 -14.35
C ARG A 89 -8.43 18.06 -15.66
N ASP A 90 -7.81 18.60 -16.71
CA ASP A 90 -8.49 18.80 -17.98
C ASP A 90 -8.77 17.46 -18.68
N ILE A 91 -7.94 16.43 -18.41
CA ILE A 91 -8.16 15.05 -18.87
C ILE A 91 -9.32 14.41 -18.11
N ALA A 92 -9.37 14.54 -16.79
CA ALA A 92 -10.47 14.06 -15.97
C ALA A 92 -11.81 14.72 -16.40
N GLU A 93 -11.79 16.03 -16.64
CA GLU A 93 -12.94 16.77 -17.18
C GLU A 93 -13.36 16.28 -18.56
N LYS A 94 -12.41 16.04 -19.48
CA LYS A 94 -12.68 15.47 -20.82
C LYS A 94 -13.32 14.08 -20.72
N MET A 95 -12.87 13.25 -19.78
CA MET A 95 -13.38 11.91 -19.54
C MET A 95 -14.69 11.90 -18.72
N GLY A 96 -15.12 13.05 -18.19
CA GLY A 96 -16.32 13.17 -17.38
C GLY A 96 -16.21 12.50 -16.00
N ILE A 97 -14.99 12.32 -15.49
CA ILE A 97 -14.70 11.67 -14.21
C ILE A 97 -13.99 12.63 -13.25
N THR A 98 -14.00 12.28 -11.97
CA THR A 98 -13.22 12.98 -10.95
C THR A 98 -11.74 12.62 -11.02
N LEU A 99 -10.88 13.49 -10.47
CA LEU A 99 -9.44 13.23 -10.39
C LEU A 99 -9.11 12.02 -9.52
N ASP A 100 -9.95 11.75 -8.51
CA ASP A 100 -9.81 10.59 -7.63
C ASP A 100 -10.15 9.29 -8.38
N GLU A 101 -11.25 9.27 -9.14
CA GLU A 101 -11.59 8.15 -10.03
C GLU A 101 -10.50 7.89 -11.07
N LEU A 102 -9.94 8.95 -11.66
CA LEU A 102 -8.82 8.84 -12.58
C LEU A 102 -7.58 8.23 -11.90
N THR A 103 -7.32 8.60 -10.64
CA THR A 103 -6.23 8.03 -9.84
C THR A 103 -6.41 6.52 -9.66
N GLU A 104 -7.62 6.07 -9.31
CA GLU A 104 -7.92 4.64 -9.16
C GLU A 104 -7.76 3.86 -10.47
N ILE A 105 -8.19 4.44 -11.59
CA ILE A 105 -8.04 3.84 -12.92
C ILE A 105 -6.56 3.65 -13.28
N VAL A 106 -5.75 4.69 -13.11
CA VAL A 106 -4.29 4.65 -13.35
C VAL A 106 -3.61 3.63 -12.44
N ARG A 107 -4.00 3.57 -11.17
CA ARG A 107 -3.47 2.59 -10.21
C ARG A 107 -3.80 1.16 -10.63
N ALA A 108 -5.05 0.91 -11.02
CA ALA A 108 -5.48 -0.42 -11.47
C ALA A 108 -4.70 -0.87 -12.71
N ALA A 109 -4.48 0.04 -13.67
CA ALA A 109 -3.67 -0.22 -14.85
C ALA A 109 -2.20 -0.53 -14.50
N ALA A 110 -1.59 0.24 -13.60
CA ALA A 110 -0.22 0.00 -13.11
C ALA A 110 -0.08 -1.36 -12.40
N ALA A 111 -1.07 -1.72 -11.57
CA ALA A 111 -1.09 -3.01 -10.89
C ALA A 111 -1.22 -4.18 -11.89
N ALA A 112 -2.12 -4.08 -12.86
CA ALA A 112 -2.30 -5.09 -13.90
C ALA A 112 -1.04 -5.27 -14.77
N TYR A 113 -0.40 -4.16 -15.14
CA TYR A 113 0.83 -4.17 -15.94
C TYR A 113 1.97 -4.88 -15.19
N ARG A 114 2.16 -4.58 -13.90
CA ARG A 114 3.18 -5.24 -13.07
C ARG A 114 2.92 -6.73 -12.88
N ALA A 115 1.66 -7.13 -12.70
CA ALA A 115 1.28 -8.53 -12.53
C ALA A 115 1.46 -9.36 -13.81
N GLY A 116 1.26 -8.75 -14.99
CA GLY A 116 1.44 -9.41 -16.29
C GLY A 116 2.89 -9.49 -16.79
N GLN A 117 3.83 -8.81 -16.13
CA GLN A 117 5.26 -8.87 -16.43
C GLN A 117 6.03 -9.94 -15.61
N GLN A 118 5.35 -10.66 -14.71
CA GLN A 118 5.89 -11.83 -13.99
C GLN A 118 5.66 -13.12 -14.77
#